data_AF-A0A7K4FW08-F1
#
_entry.id   AF-A0A7K4FW08-F1
#
_cell.length_a   1.000
_cell.length_b   1.000
_cell.length_c   1.000
_cell.angle_alpha   90.00
_cell.angle_beta   90.00
_cell.angle_gamma   90.00
#
_symmetry.space_group_name_H-M   'P 1'
#
loop_
_entity.id
_entity.type
_entity.pdbx_description
1 polymer ?
#
loop_
_entity_poly.entity_id
_entity_poly.type
_entity_poly.pdbx_seq_one_letter_code
_entity_poly.pdbx_strand_id
1 'polypeptide(L)'
;MKKKLVKIDQEMTQTKGGTSLTIRKKEWYEKYRWSITRNNYVVIAGRDVDQNESLVRKILQDNDIYMHADIQGAATTIIKDPKGITEEDLNDAAKIAASYSKAWKSGLGAVDVFWVYGSQVSKSPPTGEYLPKGSFMIYGKKNFIRNVKLDLAIGLEVSDNIRVIVGSEESIKEKSASYAVIAPGEEFERTADRLGRILSQAYELGTINQLRDEIIKILPGNSKILKVINNNKGRNEKQ
;
A
#
# COMPACT_ATOMS: atom_id res chain seq x y z
N MET A 1 23.56 13.08 3.20
CA MET A 1 22.08 12.97 3.15
C MET A 1 21.36 13.77 4.24
N LYS A 2 21.75 13.68 5.53
CA LYS A 2 21.15 14.48 6.63
C LYS A 2 21.10 16.00 6.39
N LYS A 3 22.15 16.59 5.78
CA LYS A 3 22.21 18.05 5.49
C LYS A 3 21.22 18.53 4.41
N LYS A 4 20.72 17.64 3.55
CA LYS A 4 19.74 18.00 2.49
C LYS A 4 18.33 18.12 3.06
N LEU A 5 17.97 17.26 4.02
CA LEU A 5 16.72 17.35 4.80
C LEU A 5 16.65 18.63 5.66
N VAL A 6 17.77 19.05 6.26
CA VAL A 6 17.83 20.26 7.10
C VAL A 6 17.60 21.55 6.30
N LYS A 7 18.09 21.63 5.05
CA LYS A 7 17.87 22.80 4.19
C LYS A 7 16.41 22.92 3.71
N ILE A 8 15.76 21.78 3.45
CA ILE A 8 14.37 21.72 3.02
C ILE A 8 13.41 22.16 4.16
N ASP A 9 13.72 21.81 5.42
CA ASP A 9 12.96 22.28 6.60
C ASP A 9 13.13 23.80 6.86
N GLN A 10 14.30 24.37 6.56
CA GLN A 10 14.59 25.80 6.78
C GLN A 10 14.00 26.70 5.67
N GLU A 11 13.82 26.20 4.45
CA GLU A 11 13.11 26.94 3.39
C GLU A 11 11.58 26.88 3.59
N MET A 12 11.05 25.82 4.20
CA MET A 12 9.60 25.69 4.49
C MET A 12 9.09 26.63 5.59
N THR A 13 9.94 27.16 6.47
CA THR A 13 9.50 28.03 7.57
C THR A 13 9.22 29.48 7.14
N GLN A 14 9.50 29.86 5.88
CA GLN A 14 9.30 31.23 5.37
C GLN A 14 8.12 31.42 4.42
N THR A 15 7.38 30.38 4.03
CA THR A 15 6.22 30.56 3.14
C THR A 15 4.92 30.20 3.84
N LYS A 16 4.35 31.18 4.55
CA LYS A 16 2.91 31.18 4.91
C LYS A 16 2.09 31.26 3.62
N GLY A 17 1.83 30.11 3.01
CA GLY A 17 0.95 29.95 1.85
C GLY A 17 0.51 28.50 1.81
N GLY A 18 -0.79 28.25 1.99
CA GLY A 18 -1.34 26.91 2.19
C GLY A 18 -0.82 25.90 1.17
N THR A 19 -0.23 24.81 1.66
CA THR A 19 0.25 23.69 0.86
C THR A 19 -0.96 23.02 0.21
N SER A 20 -1.31 23.46 -0.99
CA SER A 20 -2.36 22.87 -1.80
C SER A 20 -1.92 21.46 -2.23
N LEU A 21 -2.88 20.53 -2.33
CA LEU A 21 -2.68 19.24 -2.99
C LEU A 21 -2.45 19.51 -4.48
N THR A 22 -1.21 19.83 -4.86
CA THR A 22 -0.82 20.17 -6.22
C THR A 22 -0.90 18.94 -7.14
N ILE A 23 -1.46 19.15 -8.33
CA ILE A 23 -1.62 18.11 -9.37
C ILE A 23 -0.24 17.82 -9.95
N ARG A 24 0.45 16.81 -9.40
CA ARG A 24 1.67 16.26 -10.01
C ARG A 24 1.34 15.30 -11.14
N LYS A 25 2.34 15.06 -12.01
CA LYS A 25 2.28 13.94 -12.95
C LYS A 25 2.14 12.64 -12.15
N LYS A 26 1.02 11.95 -12.35
CA LYS A 26 0.78 10.64 -11.72
C LYS A 26 1.76 9.62 -12.27
N GLU A 27 2.30 8.82 -11.37
CA GLU A 27 3.10 7.67 -11.77
C GLU A 27 2.21 6.63 -12.44
N TRP A 28 2.80 5.85 -13.35
CA TRP A 28 2.06 4.85 -14.15
C TRP A 28 1.37 3.80 -13.27
N TYR A 29 1.90 3.55 -12.07
CA TYR A 29 1.38 2.57 -11.12
C TYR A 29 0.18 3.07 -10.30
N GLU A 30 -0.08 4.37 -10.25
CA GLU A 30 -1.12 4.96 -9.38
C GLU A 30 -2.55 4.65 -9.80
N LYS A 31 -2.73 4.10 -11.02
CA LYS A 31 -4.00 3.54 -11.47
C LYS A 31 -4.35 2.20 -10.78
N TYR A 32 -3.38 1.54 -10.15
CA TYR A 32 -3.55 0.31 -9.37
C TYR A 32 -3.76 0.63 -7.88
N ARG A 33 -3.99 -0.39 -7.06
CA ARG A 33 -3.59 -0.27 -5.64
C ARG A 33 -2.07 -0.33 -5.62
N TRP A 34 -1.43 0.53 -4.85
CA TRP A 34 0.01 0.58 -4.84
C TRP A 34 0.56 0.88 -3.45
N SER A 35 1.78 0.44 -3.22
CA SER A 35 2.60 0.81 -2.07
C SER A 35 4.06 0.77 -2.48
N ILE A 36 4.93 1.24 -1.59
CA ILE A 36 6.38 1.19 -1.75
C ILE A 36 6.93 0.40 -0.56
N THR A 37 7.85 -0.52 -0.78
CA THR A 37 8.51 -1.25 0.32
C THR A 37 9.53 -0.37 1.05
N ARG A 38 10.09 -0.84 2.17
CA ARG A 38 11.23 -0.19 2.85
C ARG A 38 12.43 0.04 1.93
N ASN A 39 12.77 -0.94 1.08
CA ASN A 39 13.85 -0.79 0.11
C ASN A 39 13.43 -0.12 -1.22
N ASN A 40 12.31 0.61 -1.21
CA ASN A 40 11.82 1.42 -2.32
C ASN A 40 11.40 0.65 -3.59
N TYR A 41 11.00 -0.63 -3.46
CA TYR A 41 10.38 -1.33 -4.57
C TYR A 41 8.91 -0.96 -4.70
N VAL A 42 8.44 -0.83 -5.95
CA VAL A 42 7.04 -0.56 -6.24
C VAL A 42 6.26 -1.86 -6.13
N VAL A 43 5.24 -1.84 -5.29
CA VAL A 43 4.24 -2.92 -5.16
C VAL A 43 2.95 -2.44 -5.80
N ILE A 44 2.39 -3.23 -6.72
CA ILE A 44 1.09 -2.97 -7.35
C ILE A 44 0.14 -4.13 -7.10
N ALA A 45 -1.14 -3.83 -6.91
CA ALA A 45 -2.18 -4.82 -6.76
C ALA A 45 -3.46 -4.43 -7.50
N GLY A 46 -4.18 -5.42 -8.01
CA GLY A 46 -5.43 -5.20 -8.75
C GLY A 46 -6.59 -4.79 -7.84
N ARG A 47 -7.47 -3.93 -8.36
CA ARG A 47 -8.69 -3.44 -7.70
C ARG A 47 -9.88 -4.35 -7.94
N ASP A 48 -9.88 -5.04 -9.07
CA ASP A 48 -10.94 -5.90 -9.57
C ASP A 48 -10.35 -7.02 -10.44
N VAL A 49 -11.22 -7.91 -10.91
CA VAL A 49 -10.84 -9.09 -11.70
C VAL A 49 -10.18 -8.70 -13.03
N ASP A 50 -10.65 -7.64 -13.68
CA ASP A 50 -10.11 -7.20 -14.97
C ASP A 50 -8.71 -6.60 -14.80
N GLN A 51 -8.49 -5.84 -13.73
CA GLN A 51 -7.19 -5.30 -13.38
C GLN A 51 -6.21 -6.41 -12.95
N ASN A 52 -6.67 -7.41 -12.20
CA ASN A 52 -5.87 -8.60 -11.86
C ASN A 52 -5.40 -9.32 -13.14
N GLU A 53 -6.31 -9.54 -14.10
CA GLU A 53 -5.96 -10.15 -15.38
C GLU A 53 -4.99 -9.31 -16.20
N SER A 54 -5.22 -8.00 -16.26
CA SER A 54 -4.32 -7.07 -16.93
C SER A 54 -2.92 -7.05 -16.30
N LEU A 55 -2.83 -7.11 -14.97
CA LEU A 55 -1.55 -7.18 -14.26
C LEU A 55 -0.75 -8.40 -14.67
N VAL A 56 -1.34 -9.60 -14.59
CA VAL A 56 -0.63 -10.83 -14.96
C VAL A 56 -0.31 -10.85 -16.45
N ARG A 57 -1.26 -10.51 -17.32
CA ARG A 57 -1.05 -10.63 -18.77
C ARG A 57 -0.08 -9.60 -19.32
N LYS A 58 -0.21 -8.34 -18.91
CA LYS A 58 0.45 -7.19 -19.55
C LYS A 58 1.59 -6.56 -18.75
N ILE A 59 1.59 -6.71 -17.41
CA ILE A 59 2.57 -6.01 -16.55
C ILE A 59 3.60 -6.98 -15.97
N LEU A 60 3.18 -8.17 -15.54
CA LEU A 60 4.06 -9.17 -14.94
C LEU A 60 5.14 -9.63 -15.93
N GLN A 61 6.40 -9.46 -15.52
CA GLN A 61 7.60 -9.92 -16.19
C GLN A 61 8.32 -11.00 -15.39
N ASP A 62 9.23 -11.71 -16.02
CA ASP A 62 9.87 -12.91 -15.47
C ASP A 62 10.59 -12.68 -14.13
N ASN A 63 11.25 -11.52 -13.98
CA ASN A 63 11.99 -11.15 -12.78
C ASN A 63 11.13 -10.48 -11.68
N ASP A 64 9.87 -10.21 -11.96
CA ASP A 64 8.97 -9.66 -10.95
C ASP A 64 8.62 -10.73 -9.90
N ILE A 65 8.19 -10.29 -8.73
CA ILE A 65 7.63 -11.20 -7.71
C ILE A 65 6.12 -11.13 -7.80
N TYR A 66 5.48 -12.26 -8.08
CA TYR A 66 4.04 -12.43 -8.00
C TYR A 66 3.65 -12.91 -6.60
N MET A 67 2.64 -12.29 -6.00
CA MET A 67 2.09 -12.66 -4.69
C MET A 67 0.56 -12.74 -4.74
N HIS A 68 0.02 -13.68 -3.96
CA HIS A 68 -1.43 -13.84 -3.79
C HIS A 68 -1.71 -14.42 -2.40
N ALA A 69 -2.73 -13.89 -1.72
CA ALA A 69 -3.17 -14.46 -0.45
C ALA A 69 -3.85 -15.81 -0.68
N ASP A 70 -3.68 -16.76 0.23
CA ASP A 70 -4.27 -18.10 0.14
C ASP A 70 -5.76 -18.07 0.55
N ILE A 71 -6.53 -17.24 -0.17
CA ILE A 71 -7.96 -17.05 0.00
C ILE A 71 -8.58 -16.59 -1.32
N GLN A 72 -9.81 -17.00 -1.57
CA GLN A 72 -10.57 -16.54 -2.74
C GLN A 72 -10.79 -15.02 -2.71
N GLY A 73 -10.72 -14.38 -3.89
CA GLY A 73 -10.95 -12.95 -4.04
C GLY A 73 -9.81 -12.08 -3.50
N ALA A 74 -8.59 -12.63 -3.39
CA ALA A 74 -7.40 -11.84 -3.15
C ALA A 74 -6.97 -11.07 -4.40
N ALA A 75 -6.38 -9.90 -4.20
CA ALA A 75 -5.76 -9.15 -5.27
C ALA A 75 -4.52 -9.87 -5.78
N THR A 76 -4.33 -9.88 -7.10
CA THR A 76 -3.02 -10.18 -7.69
C THR A 76 -2.08 -9.05 -7.32
N THR A 77 -0.98 -9.37 -6.64
CA THR A 77 0.00 -8.41 -6.16
C THR A 77 1.36 -8.67 -6.80
N ILE A 78 2.06 -7.62 -7.22
CA ILE A 78 3.34 -7.72 -7.92
C ILE A 78 4.33 -6.75 -7.29
N ILE A 79 5.53 -7.24 -6.95
CA ILE A 79 6.71 -6.39 -6.70
C ILE A 79 7.45 -6.25 -8.03
N LYS A 80 7.62 -5.01 -8.51
CA LYS A 80 8.18 -4.73 -9.83
C LYS A 80 9.71 -4.65 -9.80
N ASP A 81 10.35 -5.46 -10.64
CA ASP A 81 11.79 -5.50 -10.93
C ASP A 81 12.69 -5.36 -9.68
N PRO A 82 12.50 -6.18 -8.64
CA PRO A 82 13.31 -6.05 -7.44
C PRO A 82 14.75 -6.53 -7.70
N LYS A 83 15.72 -5.71 -7.29
CA LYS A 83 17.16 -6.01 -7.40
C LYS A 83 17.75 -6.28 -6.03
N GLY A 84 17.78 -7.56 -5.63
CA GLY A 84 18.20 -7.96 -4.29
C GLY A 84 17.04 -7.94 -3.29
N ILE A 85 15.94 -8.64 -3.63
CA ILE A 85 14.75 -8.73 -2.78
C ILE A 85 15.11 -9.29 -1.39
N THR A 86 14.61 -8.64 -0.34
CA THR A 86 14.80 -9.08 1.05
C THR A 86 13.50 -9.65 1.63
N GLU A 87 13.59 -10.36 2.75
CA GLU A 87 12.38 -10.79 3.49
C GLU A 87 11.53 -9.61 3.94
N GLU A 88 12.14 -8.46 4.22
CA GLU A 88 11.42 -7.24 4.61
C GLU A 88 10.52 -6.73 3.48
N ASP A 89 11.02 -6.71 2.24
CA ASP A 89 10.24 -6.31 1.07
C ASP A 89 9.10 -7.27 0.77
N LEU A 90 9.36 -8.57 0.93
CA LEU A 90 8.35 -9.61 0.77
C LEU A 90 7.25 -9.45 1.82
N ASN A 91 7.59 -9.17 3.08
CA ASN A 91 6.61 -8.92 4.14
C ASN A 91 5.80 -7.64 3.88
N ASP A 92 6.43 -6.58 3.41
CA ASP A 92 5.75 -5.32 3.06
C ASP A 92 4.70 -5.54 1.97
N ALA A 93 5.06 -6.28 0.91
CA ALA A 93 4.14 -6.62 -0.17
C ALA A 93 3.09 -7.66 0.26
N ALA A 94 3.42 -8.58 1.16
CA ALA A 94 2.47 -9.56 1.68
C ALA A 94 1.31 -8.89 2.41
N LYS A 95 1.57 -7.79 3.15
CA LYS A 95 0.52 -6.99 3.80
C LYS A 95 -0.50 -6.44 2.82
N ILE A 96 -0.06 -6.02 1.64
CA ILE A 96 -0.94 -5.58 0.55
C ILE A 96 -1.77 -6.74 0.03
N ALA A 97 -1.14 -7.87 -0.30
CA ALA A 97 -1.82 -9.05 -0.84
C ALA A 97 -2.86 -9.61 0.14
N ALA A 98 -2.51 -9.70 1.43
CA ALA A 98 -3.39 -10.15 2.50
C ALA A 98 -4.57 -9.20 2.72
N SER A 99 -4.30 -7.89 2.83
CA SER A 99 -5.30 -6.91 3.22
C SER A 99 -6.28 -6.58 2.09
N TYR A 100 -5.83 -6.54 0.82
CA TYR A 100 -6.71 -6.40 -0.33
C TYR A 100 -7.24 -7.75 -0.81
N SER A 101 -7.91 -8.46 0.10
CA SER A 101 -8.54 -9.73 -0.18
C SER A 101 -9.91 -9.83 0.50
N LYS A 102 -10.63 -10.92 0.21
CA LYS A 102 -11.87 -11.23 0.91
C LYS A 102 -11.67 -11.41 2.43
N ALA A 103 -10.45 -11.75 2.87
CA ALA A 103 -10.15 -11.93 4.29
C ALA A 103 -10.45 -10.66 5.10
N TRP A 104 -10.21 -9.47 4.53
CA TRP A 104 -10.53 -8.20 5.19
C TRP A 104 -12.02 -8.01 5.37
N LYS A 105 -12.80 -8.25 4.31
CA LYS A 105 -14.27 -8.14 4.34
C LYS A 105 -14.90 -9.20 5.25
N SER A 106 -14.25 -10.34 5.42
CA SER A 106 -14.65 -11.41 6.33
C SER A 106 -14.19 -11.19 7.78
N GLY A 107 -13.47 -10.11 8.08
CA GLY A 107 -13.02 -9.81 9.44
C GLY A 107 -11.94 -10.76 9.98
N LEU A 108 -11.21 -11.46 9.11
CA LEU A 108 -10.13 -12.36 9.54
C LEU A 108 -8.95 -11.57 10.12
N GLY A 109 -8.27 -12.13 11.13
CA GLY A 109 -7.11 -11.49 11.74
C GLY A 109 -5.82 -11.65 10.93
N ALA A 110 -5.67 -12.76 10.20
CA ALA A 110 -4.50 -13.09 9.40
C ALA A 110 -4.84 -14.05 8.26
N VAL A 111 -3.97 -14.11 7.25
CA VAL A 111 -4.01 -15.10 6.15
C VAL A 111 -2.60 -15.44 5.70
N ASP A 112 -2.42 -16.62 5.12
CA ASP A 112 -1.15 -16.96 4.46
C ASP A 112 -1.05 -16.28 3.10
N VAL A 113 0.17 -15.91 2.70
CA VAL A 113 0.45 -15.36 1.37
C VAL A 113 1.54 -16.19 0.73
N PHE A 114 1.33 -16.61 -0.51
CA PHE A 114 2.40 -17.24 -1.27
C PHE A 114 3.00 -16.26 -2.28
N TRP A 115 4.26 -16.52 -2.65
CA TRP A 115 4.95 -15.82 -3.71
C TRP A 115 5.76 -16.75 -4.60
N VAL A 116 5.92 -16.32 -5.86
CA VAL A 116 6.74 -16.96 -6.90
C VAL A 116 7.32 -15.89 -7.81
N TYR A 117 8.34 -16.24 -8.60
CA TYR A 117 8.80 -15.38 -9.68
C TYR A 117 7.74 -15.28 -10.79
N GLY A 118 7.71 -14.16 -11.51
CA GLY A 118 6.79 -13.96 -12.62
C GLY A 118 6.95 -15.03 -13.72
N SER A 119 8.17 -15.54 -13.91
CA SER A 119 8.48 -16.65 -14.83
C SER A 119 7.78 -17.97 -14.47
N GLN A 120 7.32 -18.11 -13.21
CA GLN A 120 6.57 -19.28 -12.75
C GLN A 120 5.07 -19.15 -12.98
N VAL A 121 4.59 -17.99 -13.44
CA VAL A 121 3.16 -17.70 -13.62
C VAL A 121 2.78 -17.85 -15.08
N SER A 122 1.96 -18.86 -15.38
CA SER A 122 1.42 -19.05 -16.72
C SER A 122 0.04 -18.41 -16.88
N LYS A 123 -0.08 -17.76 -18.03
CA LYS A 123 -1.22 -16.97 -18.50
C LYS A 123 -2.23 -17.80 -19.30
N SER A 124 -1.89 -19.07 -19.56
CA SER A 124 -2.66 -19.99 -20.39
C SER A 124 -3.01 -21.25 -19.60
N PRO A 125 -4.21 -21.80 -19.83
CA PRO A 125 -4.58 -23.09 -19.25
C PRO A 125 -3.72 -24.23 -19.81
N PRO A 126 -3.60 -25.34 -19.05
CA PRO A 126 -3.15 -26.60 -19.61
C PRO A 126 -4.01 -27.00 -20.81
N THR A 127 -3.42 -27.73 -21.75
CA THR A 127 -4.13 -28.18 -22.95
C THR A 127 -5.37 -29.00 -22.56
N GLY A 128 -6.54 -28.56 -23.02
CA GLY A 128 -7.82 -29.25 -22.78
C GLY A 128 -8.57 -28.80 -21.51
N GLU A 129 -8.03 -27.86 -20.73
CA GLU A 129 -8.68 -27.34 -19.53
C GLU A 129 -9.16 -25.89 -19.70
N TYR A 130 -10.17 -25.51 -18.92
CA TYR A 130 -10.64 -24.13 -18.81
C TYR A 130 -10.16 -23.53 -17.49
N LEU A 131 -9.46 -22.40 -17.54
CA LEU A 131 -9.21 -21.60 -16.33
C LEU A 131 -10.34 -20.59 -16.12
N PRO A 132 -10.95 -20.55 -14.92
CA PRO A 132 -11.85 -19.48 -14.54
C PRO A 132 -11.16 -18.12 -14.67
N LYS A 133 -11.92 -17.10 -15.07
CA LYS A 133 -11.43 -15.73 -15.17
C LYS A 133 -10.81 -15.28 -13.84
N GLY A 134 -9.61 -14.70 -13.89
CA GLY A 134 -8.85 -14.28 -12.72
C GLY A 134 -8.01 -15.36 -12.04
N SER A 135 -8.00 -16.59 -12.57
CA SER A 135 -7.11 -17.66 -12.11
C SER A 135 -5.86 -17.76 -13.02
N PHE A 136 -4.72 -18.14 -12.45
CA PHE A 136 -3.47 -18.34 -13.17
C PHE A 136 -2.78 -19.61 -12.71
N MET A 137 -2.06 -20.26 -13.64
CA MET A 137 -1.29 -21.45 -13.32
C MET A 137 0.05 -21.05 -12.72
N ILE A 138 0.46 -21.73 -11.65
CA ILE A 138 1.74 -21.52 -11.00
C ILE A 138 2.53 -22.80 -11.10
N TYR A 139 3.72 -22.72 -11.70
CA TYR A 139 4.63 -23.84 -11.86
C TYR A 139 5.77 -23.81 -10.84
N GLY A 140 6.25 -24.99 -10.47
CA GLY A 140 7.32 -25.15 -9.50
C GLY A 140 6.89 -24.87 -8.06
N LYS A 141 7.88 -24.59 -7.20
CA LYS A 141 7.66 -24.43 -5.76
C LYS A 141 7.11 -23.03 -5.44
N LYS A 142 6.05 -23.00 -4.63
CA LYS A 142 5.55 -21.78 -3.96
C LYS A 142 6.34 -21.54 -2.67
N ASN A 143 6.67 -20.27 -2.42
CA ASN A 143 7.19 -19.83 -1.14
C ASN A 143 6.04 -19.22 -0.34
N PHE A 144 5.99 -19.45 0.98
CA PHE A 144 4.89 -19.00 1.82
C PHE A 144 5.39 -18.08 2.93
N ILE A 145 4.65 -16.99 3.13
CA ILE A 145 4.73 -16.13 4.30
C ILE A 145 3.48 -16.44 5.11
N ARG A 146 3.68 -17.05 6.28
CA ARG A 146 2.58 -17.57 7.10
C ARG A 146 2.04 -16.49 8.03
N ASN A 147 0.75 -16.56 8.32
CA ASN A 147 0.08 -15.74 9.33
C ASN A 147 0.29 -14.22 9.12
N VAL A 148 0.15 -13.75 7.88
CA VAL A 148 0.25 -12.32 7.56
C VAL A 148 -0.95 -11.61 8.15
N LYS A 149 -0.73 -10.84 9.21
CA LYS A 149 -1.79 -10.07 9.88
C LYS A 149 -2.42 -9.06 8.93
N LEU A 150 -3.74 -8.96 8.97
CA LEU A 150 -4.50 -7.97 8.22
C LEU A 150 -4.46 -6.63 8.95
N ASP A 151 -3.44 -5.85 8.65
CA ASP A 151 -3.33 -4.46 9.02
C ASP A 151 -2.63 -3.69 7.91
N LEU A 152 -2.93 -2.40 7.82
CA LEU A 152 -2.25 -1.46 6.92
C LEU A 152 -2.01 -0.15 7.65
N ALA A 153 -0.87 0.47 7.40
CA ALA A 153 -0.63 1.85 7.81
C ALA A 153 -1.02 2.81 6.68
N ILE A 154 -1.65 3.92 7.03
CA ILE A 154 -2.02 5.02 6.13
C ILE A 154 -1.38 6.30 6.67
N GLY A 155 -0.61 6.99 5.83
CA GLY A 155 0.07 8.22 6.18
C GLY A 155 0.13 9.20 5.02
N LEU A 156 0.81 10.32 5.24
CA LEU A 156 1.15 11.29 4.20
C LEU A 156 2.65 11.28 3.93
N GLU A 157 3.02 11.14 2.66
CA GLU A 157 4.37 11.43 2.21
C GLU A 157 4.40 12.89 1.73
N VAL A 158 5.30 13.67 2.32
CA VAL A 158 5.52 15.08 1.98
C VAL A 158 6.86 15.20 1.27
N SER A 159 6.80 15.51 0.00
CA SER A 159 7.95 15.83 -0.85
C SER A 159 7.68 17.18 -1.51
N ASP A 160 7.94 17.32 -2.81
CA ASP A 160 7.47 18.47 -3.60
C ASP A 160 5.93 18.55 -3.65
N ASN A 161 5.24 17.46 -3.32
CA ASN A 161 3.79 17.37 -3.21
C ASN A 161 3.40 16.48 -2.01
N ILE A 162 2.16 16.61 -1.55
CA ILE A 162 1.57 15.74 -0.52
C ILE A 162 0.81 14.61 -1.19
N ARG A 163 1.06 13.37 -0.78
CA ARG A 163 0.27 12.20 -1.22
C ARG A 163 -0.07 11.28 -0.07
N VAL A 164 -1.27 10.70 -0.13
CA VAL A 164 -1.69 9.62 0.77
C VAL A 164 -0.95 8.34 0.36
N ILE A 165 -0.27 7.72 1.32
CA ILE A 165 0.47 6.47 1.15
C ILE A 165 -0.11 5.38 2.04
N VAL A 166 -0.05 4.14 1.57
CA VAL A 166 -0.53 2.94 2.28
C VAL A 166 0.49 1.82 2.14
N GLY A 167 0.65 1.00 3.18
CA GLY A 167 1.67 -0.06 3.22
C GLY A 167 1.70 -0.80 4.55
N SER A 168 2.76 -1.59 4.75
CA SER A 168 3.13 -2.07 6.09
C SER A 168 3.44 -0.89 7.01
N GLU A 169 3.29 -1.08 8.32
CA GLU A 169 3.64 -0.05 9.29
C GLU A 169 5.11 0.34 9.17
N GLU A 170 5.97 -0.64 8.97
CA GLU A 170 7.42 -0.46 8.85
C GLU A 170 7.78 0.43 7.65
N SER A 171 7.17 0.21 6.49
CA SER A 171 7.41 1.05 5.31
C SER A 171 6.85 2.46 5.46
N ILE A 172 5.65 2.61 6.04
CA ILE A 172 5.01 3.91 6.20
C ILE A 172 5.73 4.76 7.26
N LYS A 173 6.24 4.15 8.32
CA LYS A 173 7.01 4.82 9.36
C LYS A 173 8.25 5.54 8.82
N GLU A 174 8.89 5.03 7.78
CA GLU A 174 10.07 5.66 7.16
C GLU A 174 9.72 6.84 6.25
N LYS A 175 8.48 6.86 5.74
CA LYS A 175 8.03 7.80 4.69
C LYS A 175 7.05 8.85 5.20
N SER A 176 6.51 8.66 6.40
CA SER A 176 5.48 9.52 6.98
C SER A 176 5.75 9.85 8.45
N ALA A 177 5.77 11.14 8.78
CA ALA A 177 5.93 11.62 10.14
C ALA A 177 4.69 11.34 11.03
N SER A 178 3.50 11.28 10.43
CA SER A 178 2.27 10.91 11.11
C SER A 178 1.44 9.95 10.27
N TYR A 179 1.03 8.83 10.87
CA TYR A 179 0.25 7.79 10.22
C TYR A 179 -0.69 7.10 11.20
N ALA A 180 -1.67 6.39 10.67
CA ALA A 180 -2.58 5.55 11.43
C ALA A 180 -2.52 4.11 10.94
N VAL A 181 -2.59 3.15 11.85
CA VAL A 181 -2.69 1.73 11.50
C VAL A 181 -4.15 1.33 11.59
N ILE A 182 -4.64 0.68 10.54
CA ILE A 182 -6.00 0.18 10.40
C ILE A 182 -6.01 -1.34 10.31
N ALA A 183 -7.15 -1.92 10.65
CA ALA A 183 -7.44 -3.35 10.53
C ALA A 183 -8.91 -3.54 10.14
N PRO A 184 -9.35 -4.77 9.80
CA PRO A 184 -10.76 -5.07 9.59
C PRO A 184 -11.64 -4.57 10.74
N GLY A 185 -12.75 -3.94 10.39
CA GLY A 185 -13.67 -3.33 11.35
C GLY A 185 -15.07 -3.15 10.75
N GLU A 186 -15.85 -2.26 11.36
CA GLU A 186 -17.28 -2.14 11.07
C GLU A 186 -17.65 -0.88 10.28
N GLU A 187 -16.79 0.14 10.29
CA GLU A 187 -17.08 1.45 9.70
C GLU A 187 -16.22 1.70 8.44
N PHE A 188 -16.84 2.20 7.37
CA PHE A 188 -16.12 2.62 6.17
C PHE A 188 -15.96 4.16 6.13
N GLU A 189 -17.04 4.87 5.85
CA GLU A 189 -17.05 6.33 5.68
C GLU A 189 -16.55 7.06 6.92
N ARG A 190 -17.01 6.66 8.11
CA ARG A 190 -16.59 7.28 9.37
C ARG A 190 -15.10 7.06 9.65
N THR A 191 -14.57 5.89 9.27
CA THR A 191 -13.13 5.62 9.39
C THR A 191 -12.34 6.49 8.43
N ALA A 192 -12.79 6.65 7.18
CA ALA A 192 -12.18 7.57 6.21
C ALA A 192 -12.20 9.03 6.71
N ASP A 193 -13.33 9.50 7.26
CA ASP A 193 -13.46 10.84 7.84
C ASP A 193 -12.47 11.07 8.99
N ARG A 194 -12.38 10.09 9.90
CA ARG A 194 -11.46 10.16 11.05
C ARG A 194 -10.01 10.20 10.59
N LEU A 195 -9.63 9.35 9.64
CA LEU A 195 -8.29 9.34 9.07
C LEU A 195 -7.97 10.67 8.38
N GLY A 196 -8.90 11.20 7.58
CA GLY A 196 -8.75 12.49 6.92
C GLY A 196 -8.50 13.63 7.90
N ARG A 197 -9.26 13.69 9.01
CA ARG A 197 -9.06 14.67 10.09
C ARG A 197 -7.72 14.50 10.81
N ILE A 198 -7.37 13.26 11.17
CA ILE A 198 -6.09 12.95 11.86
C ILE A 198 -4.91 13.42 11.02
N LEU A 199 -4.88 13.07 9.73
CA LEU A 199 -3.79 13.40 8.84
C LEU A 199 -3.77 14.90 8.47
N SER A 200 -4.94 15.51 8.24
CA SER A 200 -5.04 16.97 8.04
C SER A 200 -4.51 17.74 9.24
N GLN A 201 -4.89 17.37 10.46
CA GLN A 201 -4.43 18.04 11.68
C GLN A 201 -2.93 17.86 11.91
N ALA A 202 -2.39 16.66 11.66
CA ALA A 202 -0.98 16.39 11.89
C ALA A 202 -0.03 17.18 10.97
N TYR A 203 -0.53 17.62 9.81
CA TYR A 203 0.23 18.35 8.79
C TYR A 203 -0.30 19.77 8.55
N GLU A 204 -1.20 20.27 9.42
CA GLU A 204 -1.81 21.61 9.33
C GLU A 204 -2.45 21.93 7.97
N LEU A 205 -3.09 20.92 7.35
CA LEU A 205 -3.69 21.03 6.03
C LEU A 205 -5.16 21.47 6.11
N GLY A 206 -5.56 22.45 5.30
CA GLY A 206 -6.96 22.89 5.19
C GLY A 206 -7.88 21.98 4.35
N THR A 207 -7.38 20.88 3.78
CA THR A 207 -8.03 20.10 2.71
C THR A 207 -8.54 18.72 3.14
N ILE A 208 -9.31 18.66 4.24
CA ILE A 208 -9.84 17.40 4.81
C ILE A 208 -10.62 16.56 3.79
N ASN A 209 -11.52 17.18 3.02
CA ASN A 209 -12.39 16.46 2.07
C ASN A 209 -11.57 15.78 0.95
N GLN A 210 -10.55 16.46 0.42
CA GLN A 210 -9.70 15.88 -0.62
C GLN A 210 -8.88 14.70 -0.07
N LEU A 211 -8.36 14.80 1.15
CA LEU A 211 -7.66 13.68 1.81
C LEU A 211 -8.58 12.50 2.06
N ARG A 212 -9.80 12.76 2.54
CA ARG A 212 -10.84 11.74 2.73
C ARG A 212 -11.12 10.98 1.44
N ASP A 213 -11.29 11.69 0.32
CA ASP A 213 -11.58 11.06 -0.98
C ASP A 213 -10.42 10.18 -1.47
N GLU A 214 -9.18 10.59 -1.22
CA GLU A 214 -8.01 9.74 -1.51
C GLU A 214 -7.93 8.53 -0.56
N ILE A 215 -8.28 8.69 0.71
CA ILE A 215 -8.33 7.60 1.69
C ILE A 215 -9.38 6.55 1.31
N ILE A 216 -10.57 6.98 0.88
CA ILE A 216 -11.64 6.07 0.42
C ILE A 216 -11.15 5.16 -0.71
N LYS A 217 -10.33 5.68 -1.62
CA LYS A 217 -9.78 4.90 -2.76
C LYS A 217 -8.81 3.79 -2.32
N ILE A 218 -8.14 3.98 -1.18
CA ILE A 218 -7.14 3.02 -0.67
C ILE A 218 -7.69 2.10 0.43
N LEU A 219 -8.83 2.39 1.06
CA LEU A 219 -9.39 1.48 2.06
C LEU A 219 -9.73 0.10 1.46
N PRO A 220 -9.37 -1.02 2.12
CA PRO A 220 -9.75 -2.36 1.64
C PRO A 220 -11.24 -2.67 1.83
N GLY A 221 -11.89 -2.01 2.78
CA GLY A 221 -13.29 -2.20 3.16
C GLY A 221 -13.55 -1.59 4.54
N ASN A 222 -14.63 -2.03 5.21
CA ASN A 222 -14.93 -1.60 6.58
C ASN A 222 -13.71 -1.83 7.47
N SER A 223 -13.35 -0.81 8.23
CA SER A 223 -12.07 -0.72 8.90
C SER A 223 -12.23 -0.10 10.28
N LYS A 224 -11.31 -0.41 11.18
CA LYS A 224 -11.13 0.28 12.46
C LYS A 224 -9.70 0.80 12.56
N ILE A 225 -9.53 1.93 13.24
CA ILE A 225 -8.21 2.48 13.55
C ILE A 225 -7.70 1.76 14.81
N LEU A 226 -6.56 1.07 14.70
CA LEU A 226 -5.90 0.41 15.81
C LEU A 226 -5.06 1.37 16.64
N LYS A 227 -4.28 2.23 15.97
CA LYS A 227 -3.42 3.22 16.61
C LYS A 227 -3.12 4.38 15.67
N VAL A 228 -2.74 5.50 16.26
CA VAL A 228 -2.30 6.71 15.57
C VAL A 228 -0.91 7.06 16.09
N ILE A 229 0.03 7.26 15.19
CA ILE A 229 1.40 7.67 15.49
C ILE A 229 1.58 9.07 14.94
N ASN A 230 2.01 9.99 15.80
CA ASN A 230 2.31 11.37 15.41
C ASN A 230 3.68 11.77 15.97
N ASN A 231 4.70 11.73 15.11
CA ASN A 231 6.07 12.06 15.50
C ASN A 231 6.37 13.56 15.42
N ASN A 232 5.42 14.40 15.01
CA ASN A 232 5.59 15.86 14.97
C ASN A 232 5.62 16.47 16.37
N LYS A 233 5.07 15.78 17.39
CA LYS A 233 5.04 16.27 18.78
C LYS A 233 6.39 16.23 19.52
N GLY A 234 7.42 15.58 18.98
CA GLY A 234 8.74 15.47 19.62
C GLY A 234 9.76 16.56 19.27
N ARG A 235 9.41 17.55 18.44
CA ARG A 235 10.36 18.61 17.99
C ARG A 235 10.25 19.94 18.74
N ASN A 236 9.25 20.13 19.61
CA ASN A 236 9.02 21.41 20.32
C ASN A 236 9.48 21.45 21.79
N GLU A 237 10.17 20.43 22.31
CA GLU A 237 10.64 20.40 23.72
C GLU A 237 12.16 20.61 23.89
N LYS A 238 12.82 21.24 22.92
CA LYS A 238 14.16 21.82 23.14
C LYS A 238 14.12 23.31 22.85
N GLN A 239 13.51 24.06 23.77
CA GLN A 239 13.92 25.44 24.05
C GLN A 239 15.12 25.40 25.00
#